data_AF-A0A932GPL8-F1
#
_entry.id   AF-A0A932GPL8-F1
#
_cell.length_a   1.000
_cell.length_b   1.000
_cell.length_c   1.000
_cell.angle_alpha   90.00
_cell.angle_beta   90.00
_cell.angle_gamma   90.00
#
_symmetry.space_group_name_H-M   'P 1'
#
loop_
_entity.id
_entity.type
_entity.pdbx_description
1 polymer ?
#
loop_
_entity_poly.entity_id
_entity_poly.type
_entity_poly.pdbx_seq_one_letter_code
_entity_poly.pdbx_strand_id
1 'polypeptide(L)'
;MQAGAGVKLQKLVRFSVERGLEGLEFADGIPGSVGGAVAMNAGTRWGEIAGVIDSAQVLGGDGEVRIWKRAEIPFSYRSSHLPSGSVVLEAVFALRSGDLAEIRRRMAEYQQYRR
;
A
#
# COMPACT_ATOMS: atom_id res chain seq x y z
N MET A 1 10.06 2.05 2.77
CA MET A 1 9.93 0.58 2.91
C MET A 1 9.60 -0.01 1.55
N GLN A 2 10.24 -1.10 1.14
CA GLN A 2 10.05 -1.71 -0.19
C GLN A 2 9.50 -3.13 -0.06
N ALA A 3 8.57 -3.51 -0.94
CA ALA A 3 7.99 -4.84 -0.96
C ALA A 3 7.55 -5.26 -2.37
N GLY A 4 7.89 -6.50 -2.73
CA GLY A 4 7.43 -7.11 -3.98
C GLY A 4 5.91 -7.24 -4.03
N ALA A 5 5.34 -7.14 -5.23
CA ALA A 5 3.91 -7.13 -5.47
C ALA A 5 3.18 -8.39 -4.99
N GLY A 6 3.86 -9.54 -4.94
CA GLY A 6 3.31 -10.81 -4.44
C GLY A 6 3.22 -10.92 -2.91
N VAL A 7 3.82 -9.99 -2.16
CA VAL A 7 3.76 -10.00 -0.69
C VAL A 7 2.32 -9.80 -0.23
N LYS A 8 1.86 -10.62 0.72
CA LYS A 8 0.55 -10.41 1.37
C LYS A 8 0.54 -9.04 2.05
N LEU A 9 -0.45 -8.20 1.73
CA LEU A 9 -0.55 -6.85 2.27
C LEU A 9 -0.55 -6.84 3.81
N GLN A 10 -1.32 -7.74 4.43
CA GLN A 10 -1.35 -7.91 5.88
C GLN A 10 0.02 -8.24 6.50
N LYS A 11 0.87 -8.99 5.79
CA LYS A 11 2.23 -9.31 6.25
C LYS A 11 3.09 -8.04 6.24
N LEU A 12 2.98 -7.22 5.20
CA LEU A 12 3.67 -5.93 5.12
C LEU A 12 3.22 -4.98 6.23
N VAL A 13 1.91 -4.85 6.44
CA VAL A 13 1.34 -4.00 7.51
C VAL A 13 1.92 -4.41 8.86
N ARG A 14 1.80 -5.69 9.25
CA ARG A 14 2.35 -6.19 10.53
C ARG A 14 3.85 -5.93 10.65
N PHE A 15 4.61 -6.23 9.59
CA PHE A 15 6.06 -6.04 9.56
C PHE A 15 6.46 -4.56 9.77
N SER A 16 5.70 -3.62 9.21
CA SER A 16 5.92 -2.18 9.39
C SER A 16 5.59 -1.73 10.81
N VAL A 17 4.44 -2.14 11.34
CA VAL A 17 3.98 -1.77 12.68
C VAL A 17 4.92 -2.30 13.75
N GLU A 18 5.37 -3.55 13.65
CA GLU A 18 6.33 -4.16 14.59
C GLU A 18 7.68 -3.42 14.64
N ARG A 19 7.99 -2.60 13.64
CA ARG A 19 9.19 -1.76 13.56
C ARG A 19 8.94 -0.31 13.97
N GLY A 20 7.76 0.01 14.51
CA GLY A 20 7.38 1.37 14.86
C GLY A 20 7.27 2.27 13.62
N LEU A 21 6.87 1.73 12.47
CA LEU A 21 6.62 2.51 11.26
C LEU A 21 5.13 2.76 11.11
N GLU A 22 4.76 4.02 11.03
CA GLU A 22 3.39 4.48 10.78
C GLU A 22 3.16 4.81 9.30
N GLY A 23 1.90 4.71 8.89
CA GLY A 23 1.39 4.99 7.56
C GLY A 23 0.57 3.83 6.97
N LEU A 24 0.86 2.58 7.34
CA LEU A 24 0.18 1.40 6.77
C LEU A 24 -0.90 0.78 7.67
N GLU A 25 -1.09 1.28 8.89
CA GLU A 25 -2.05 0.74 9.84
C GLU A 25 -3.50 0.77 9.32
N PHE A 26 -3.85 1.72 8.44
CA PHE A 26 -5.18 1.78 7.82
C PHE A 26 -5.49 0.53 6.99
N ALA A 27 -4.45 -0.13 6.47
CA ALA A 27 -4.56 -1.29 5.60
C ALA A 27 -4.67 -2.60 6.40
N ASP A 28 -4.65 -2.53 7.74
CA ASP A 28 -4.88 -3.71 8.56
C ASP A 28 -6.23 -4.35 8.22
N GLY A 29 -6.20 -5.66 8.01
CA GLY A 29 -7.33 -6.45 7.59
C GLY A 29 -7.73 -6.33 6.11
N ILE A 30 -7.08 -5.51 5.27
CA ILE A 30 -7.33 -5.54 3.81
C ILE A 30 -6.71 -6.84 3.25
N PRO A 31 -7.50 -7.75 2.66
CA PRO A 31 -6.96 -8.97 2.07
C PRO A 31 -6.25 -8.67 0.73
N GLY A 32 -5.38 -9.59 0.31
CA GLY A 32 -4.72 -9.52 -1.00
C GLY A 32 -3.21 -9.25 -0.91
N SER A 33 -2.65 -8.85 -2.03
CA SER A 33 -1.22 -8.61 -2.22
C SER A 33 -0.89 -7.12 -2.32
N VAL A 34 0.38 -6.77 -2.15
CA VAL A 34 0.87 -5.40 -2.37
C VAL A 34 0.54 -4.91 -3.78
N GLY A 35 0.74 -5.73 -4.80
CA GLY A 35 0.43 -5.35 -6.19
C GLY A 35 -1.05 -5.07 -6.42
N GLY A 36 -1.92 -5.92 -5.86
CA GLY A 36 -3.36 -5.67 -5.90
C GLY A 36 -3.76 -4.42 -5.12
N ALA A 37 -3.09 -4.16 -3.99
CA ALA A 37 -3.33 -2.95 -3.20
C ALA A 37 -2.98 -1.68 -3.99
N VAL A 38 -1.84 -1.66 -4.68
CA VAL A 38 -1.47 -0.57 -5.60
C VAL A 38 -2.48 -0.47 -6.73
N ALA A 39 -2.75 -1.56 -7.45
CA ALA A 39 -3.66 -1.55 -8.59
C ALA A 39 -5.04 -0.95 -8.25
N MET A 40 -5.57 -1.30 -7.08
CA MET A 40 -6.90 -0.92 -6.62
C MET A 40 -6.94 0.34 -5.75
N ASN A 41 -5.83 1.08 -5.59
CA ASN A 41 -5.71 2.13 -4.56
C ASN A 41 -6.37 1.71 -3.23
N ALA A 42 -5.96 0.54 -2.72
CA ALA A 42 -6.65 -0.08 -1.60
C ALA A 42 -6.64 0.86 -0.40
N GLY A 43 -7.78 0.96 0.27
CA GLY A 43 -7.94 1.90 1.35
C GLY A 43 -9.17 1.62 2.18
N THR A 44 -9.22 2.30 3.30
CA THR A 44 -10.39 2.40 4.16
C THR A 44 -10.78 3.86 4.24
N ARG A 45 -11.67 4.21 5.17
CA ARG A 45 -11.94 5.62 5.49
C ARG A 45 -10.71 6.33 6.08
N TRP A 46 -9.72 5.58 6.60
CA TRP A 46 -8.59 6.11 7.38
C TRP A 46 -7.32 6.35 6.57
N GLY A 47 -7.33 5.96 5.31
CA GLY A 47 -6.17 6.07 4.43
C GLY A 47 -6.30 5.15 3.24
N GLU A 48 -5.40 5.34 2.29
CA GLU A 48 -5.31 4.56 1.06
C GLU A 48 -3.86 4.50 0.58
N ILE A 49 -3.55 3.56 -0.31
CA ILE A 49 -2.19 3.37 -0.84
C ILE A 49 -1.63 4.67 -1.43
N ALA A 50 -2.44 5.44 -2.14
CA ALA A 50 -2.05 6.73 -2.70
C ALA A 50 -1.57 7.74 -1.64
N GLY A 51 -1.92 7.59 -0.36
CA GLY A 51 -1.44 8.45 0.73
C GLY A 51 -0.03 8.12 1.22
N VAL A 52 0.49 6.92 0.89
CA VAL A 52 1.74 6.40 1.49
C VAL A 52 2.72 5.79 0.51
N ILE A 53 2.32 5.55 -0.73
CA ILE A 53 3.23 5.06 -1.77
C ILE A 53 4.15 6.19 -2.22
N ASP A 54 5.44 5.88 -2.35
CA ASP A 54 6.46 6.75 -2.93
C ASP A 54 6.66 6.44 -4.42
N SER A 55 6.75 5.15 -4.77
CA SER A 55 6.89 4.69 -6.14
C SER A 55 6.43 3.24 -6.32
N ALA A 56 6.19 2.84 -7.57
CA ALA A 56 5.89 1.47 -7.97
C ALA A 56 6.71 1.09 -9.21
N GLN A 57 7.28 -0.11 -9.20
CA GLN A 57 7.85 -0.69 -10.41
C GLN A 57 6.76 -1.47 -11.15
N VAL A 58 6.55 -1.14 -12.43
CA VAL A 58 5.45 -1.65 -13.25
C VAL A 58 6.01 -2.19 -14.57
N LEU A 59 5.63 -3.41 -14.91
CA LEU A 59 5.79 -3.98 -16.25
C LEU A 59 4.62 -3.47 -17.12
N GLY A 60 4.91 -2.71 -18.16
CA GLY A 60 3.92 -2.26 -19.14
C GLY A 60 3.52 -3.36 -20.12
N GLY A 61 2.40 -3.16 -20.83
CA GLY A 61 1.94 -4.06 -21.88
C GLY A 61 2.87 -4.13 -23.10
N ASP A 62 3.80 -3.18 -23.21
CA ASP A 62 4.90 -3.16 -24.19
C ASP A 62 6.10 -4.05 -23.77
N GLY A 63 6.05 -4.66 -22.58
CA GLY A 63 7.12 -5.49 -22.04
C GLY A 63 8.22 -4.70 -21.33
N GLU A 64 8.09 -3.37 -21.22
CA GLU A 64 9.09 -2.54 -20.54
C GLU A 64 8.78 -2.36 -19.06
N VAL A 65 9.81 -2.47 -18.23
CA VAL A 65 9.72 -2.20 -16.80
C VAL A 65 10.07 -0.74 -16.53
N ARG A 66 9.15 -0.03 -15.87
CA ARG A 66 9.32 1.39 -15.51
C ARG A 66 9.04 1.60 -14.04
N ILE A 67 9.73 2.56 -13.43
CA ILE A 67 9.44 3.03 -12.08
C ILE A 67 8.58 4.28 -12.20
N TRP A 68 7.38 4.21 -11.66
CA TRP A 68 6.44 5.32 -11.60
C TRP A 68 6.44 5.86 -10.18
N LYS A 69 6.82 7.14 -10.02
CA LYS A 69 6.68 7.84 -8.74
C LYS A 69 5.21 8.05 -8.43
N ARG A 70 4.92 8.32 -7.16
CA ARG A 70 3.56 8.62 -6.68
C ARG A 70 2.82 9.62 -7.57
N ALA A 71 3.48 10.71 -7.94
CA ALA A 71 2.88 11.78 -8.75
C ALA A 71 2.53 11.35 -10.18
N GLU A 72 3.19 10.31 -10.70
CA GLU A 72 2.98 9.79 -12.05
C GLU A 72 1.87 8.74 -12.08
N ILE A 73 1.56 8.09 -10.94
CA ILE A 73 0.49 7.10 -10.85
C ILE A 73 -0.86 7.83 -10.73
N PRO A 74 -1.76 7.71 -11.73
CA PRO A 74 -3.05 8.39 -11.76
C PRO A 74 -4.07 7.73 -10.83
N PHE A 75 -3.81 7.77 -9.52
CA PHE A 75 -4.73 7.24 -8.51
C PHE A 75 -6.05 8.00 -8.49
N SER A 76 -7.14 7.25 -8.35
CA SER A 76 -8.48 7.73 -8.05
C SER A 76 -9.12 6.81 -7.01
N TYR A 77 -10.37 7.07 -6.63
CA TYR A 77 -11.07 6.22 -5.67
C TYR A 77 -11.14 4.78 -6.19
N ARG A 78 -10.45 3.88 -5.49
CA ARG A 78 -10.36 2.45 -5.79
C ARG A 78 -9.75 2.08 -7.15
N SER A 79 -8.85 2.92 -7.69
CA SER A 79 -8.17 2.67 -8.96
C SER A 79 -6.82 3.38 -9.03
N SER A 80 -5.85 2.80 -9.75
CA SER A 80 -4.55 3.41 -10.07
C SER A 80 -4.40 3.87 -11.52
N HIS A 81 -5.43 3.64 -12.35
CA HIS A 81 -5.47 3.96 -13.78
C HIS A 81 -4.18 3.65 -14.55
N LEU A 82 -3.45 2.60 -14.14
CA LEU A 82 -2.29 2.10 -14.87
C LEU A 82 -2.73 1.65 -16.28
N PRO A 83 -1.87 1.77 -17.30
CA PRO A 83 -2.20 1.33 -18.66
C PRO A 83 -2.67 -0.12 -18.68
N SER A 84 -3.61 -0.45 -19.58
CA SER A 84 -4.12 -1.81 -19.73
C SER A 84 -2.97 -2.81 -19.98
N GLY A 85 -3.05 -3.99 -19.35
CA GLY A 85 -2.00 -5.00 -19.42
C GLY A 85 -0.79 -4.74 -18.49
N SER A 86 -0.80 -3.66 -17.71
CA SER A 86 0.27 -3.40 -16.75
C SER A 86 0.24 -4.36 -15.55
N VAL A 87 1.42 -4.74 -15.06
CA VAL A 87 1.60 -5.56 -13.87
C VAL A 87 2.51 -4.86 -12.88
N VAL A 88 2.03 -4.61 -11.66
CA VAL A 88 2.86 -4.10 -10.56
C VAL A 88 3.82 -5.22 -10.13
N LEU A 89 5.11 -4.92 -10.09
CA LEU A 89 6.17 -5.84 -9.68
C LEU A 89 6.62 -5.58 -8.24
N GLU A 90 6.66 -4.31 -7.84
CA GLU A 90 7.13 -3.86 -6.53
C GLU A 90 6.54 -2.49 -6.17
N ALA A 91 6.46 -2.19 -4.87
CA ALA A 91 6.10 -0.87 -4.37
C ALA A 91 7.05 -0.40 -3.26
N VAL A 92 7.32 0.90 -3.25
CA VAL A 92 8.04 1.61 -2.20
C VAL A 92 7.04 2.51 -1.48
N PHE A 93 7.04 2.46 -0.15
CA PHE A 93 6.18 3.22 0.74
C PHE A 93 6.99 4.22 1.58
N ALA A 94 6.55 5.47 1.59
CA ALA A 94 7.04 6.55 2.44
C ALA A 94 6.36 6.47 3.81
N LEU A 95 6.97 5.68 4.71
CA LEU A 95 6.50 5.51 6.09
C LEU A 95 7.35 6.37 7.04
N ARG A 96 6.77 6.73 8.18
CA ARG A 96 7.46 7.52 9.20
C ARG A 96 7.70 6.69 10.45
N SER A 97 8.74 7.02 11.21
CA SER A 97 8.88 6.48 12.56
C SER A 97 7.74 7.02 13.44
N GLY A 98 7.12 6.15 14.22
CA GLY A 98 6.04 6.47 15.12
C GLY A 98 6.10 5.63 16.40
N ASP A 99 5.30 6.02 17.38
CA ASP A 99 5.18 5.28 18.64
C ASP A 99 4.37 3.99 18.43
N LEU A 100 4.94 2.86 18.84
CA LEU A 100 4.33 1.55 18.65
C LEU A 100 2.99 1.40 19.38
N ALA A 101 2.85 1.98 20.58
CA ALA A 101 1.63 1.89 21.36
C ALA A 101 0.51 2.69 20.68
N GLU A 102 0.81 3.88 20.17
CA GLU A 102 -0.13 4.72 19.42
C GLU A 102 -0.57 4.06 18.10
N ILE A 103 0.35 3.44 17.36
CA ILE A 103 0.03 2.70 16.12
C ILE A 103 -0.91 1.53 16.42
N ARG A 104 -0.61 0.74 17.47
CA ARG A 104 -1.47 -0.38 17.90
C ARG A 104 -2.84 0.09 18.38
N ARG A 105 -2.91 1.23 19.08
CA ARG A 105 -4.18 1.83 19.50
C ARG A 105 -5.06 2.16 18.29
N ARG A 106 -4.49 2.84 17.27
CA ARG A 106 -5.18 3.12 16.00
C ARG A 106 -5.67 1.83 15.34
N MET A 107 -4.82 0.82 15.20
CA MET A 107 -5.23 -0.46 14.60
C MET A 107 -6.40 -1.13 15.35
N ALA A 108 -6.37 -1.14 16.68
CA ALA A 108 -7.44 -1.70 17.49
C ALA A 108 -8.77 -0.96 17.28
N GLU A 109 -8.73 0.38 17.23
CA GLU A 109 -9.88 1.21 16.88
C GLU A 109 -10.42 0.85 15.49
N TYR A 110 -9.53 0.68 14.50
CA TYR A 110 -9.91 0.39 13.12
C TYR A 110 -10.60 -0.97 12.97
N GLN A 111 -10.17 -1.95 13.76
CA GLN A 111 -10.77 -3.28 13.78
C GLN A 111 -12.19 -3.29 14.38
N GLN A 112 -12.50 -2.39 15.32
CA GLN A 112 -13.85 -2.30 15.90
C GLN A 112 -14.90 -1.93 14.85
N TYR A 113 -14.52 -1.13 13.86
CA TYR A 113 -15.40 -0.69 12.77
C TYR A 113 -15.53 -1.68 11.60
N ARG A 114 -14.89 -2.85 11.70
CA ARG A 114 -14.93 -3.93 10.68
C ARG A 114 -15.85 -5.09 11.08
N ARG A 115 -16.44 -5.05 12.28
CA ARG A 115 -17.39 -6.05 12.76
C ARG A 115 -18.81 -5.68 12.44
#